data_AF-W1WI50-F1
#
_entry.id   AF-W1WI50-F1
#
_cell.length_a   1.000
_cell.length_b   1.000
_cell.length_c   1.000
_cell.angle_alpha   90.00
_cell.angle_beta   90.00
_cell.angle_gamma   90.00
#
_symmetry.space_group_name_H-M   'P 1'
#
loop_
_entity.id
_entity.type
_entity.pdbx_description
1 polymer ?
#
loop_
_entity_poly.entity_id
_entity_poly.type
_entity_poly.pdbx_seq_one_letter_code
_entity_poly.pdbx_strand_id
1 'polypeptide(L)' 'LAAYKDVDVLCFDHDNSKDMDALMATPLWQAMPFVRTGRFQRVPAVWFYGATLSAMHFVRVLDNAIGGKA' A
#
# COMPACT_ATOMS: atom_id res chain seq x y z
N LEU A 1 -3.85 -10.29 -10.57
CA LEU A 1 -3.10 -9.01 -10.44
C LEU A 1 -2.42 -8.55 -11.73
N ALA A 2 -2.04 -9.43 -12.67
CA ALA A 2 -1.35 -9.03 -13.92
C ALA A 2 -2.14 -8.12 -14.88
N ALA A 3 -3.44 -7.92 -14.66
CA ALA A 3 -4.28 -7.03 -15.47
C ALA A 3 -4.02 -5.54 -15.16
N TYR A 4 -3.63 -5.20 -13.93
CA TYR A 4 -3.41 -3.84 -13.48
C TYR A 4 -1.90 -3.55 -13.47
N LYS A 5 -1.43 -2.86 -14.51
CA LYS A 5 0.00 -2.61 -14.73
C LYS A 5 0.43 -1.23 -14.21
N ASP A 6 -0.41 -0.23 -14.41
CA ASP A 6 -0.11 1.17 -14.09
C ASP A 6 -1.07 1.67 -13.00
N VAL A 7 -0.86 1.17 -11.79
CA VAL A 7 -1.69 1.50 -10.62
C VAL A 7 -0.82 1.79 -9.42
N ASP A 8 -1.25 2.72 -8.59
CA ASP A 8 -0.64 2.98 -7.28
C ASP A 8 -1.23 2.01 -6.25
N VAL A 9 -0.34 1.37 -5.48
CA VAL A 9 -0.71 0.31 -4.52
C VAL A 9 -0.26 0.75 -3.13
N LEU A 10 -1.22 0.93 -2.23
CA LEU A 10 -0.98 1.23 -0.82
C LEU A 10 -1.26 -0.02 0.01
N CYS A 11 -0.29 -0.40 0.86
CA CYS A 11 -0.42 -1.50 1.81
C CYS A 11 -0.36 -0.97 3.24
N PHE A 12 -1.44 -1.12 3.99
CA PHE A 12 -1.52 -0.69 5.38
C PHE A 12 -0.77 -1.67 6.27
N ASP A 13 0.28 -1.19 6.93
CA ASP A 13 1.02 -1.95 7.93
C ASP A 13 0.15 -2.22 9.16
N HIS A 14 0.38 -3.34 9.83
CA HIS A 14 -0.35 -3.74 11.04
C HIS A 14 0.51 -4.63 11.94
N ASP A 15 1.77 -4.20 12.16
CA ASP A 15 2.80 -4.91 12.95
C ASP A 15 3.19 -6.26 12.32
N ASN A 16 3.24 -6.31 10.99
CA ASN A 16 3.50 -7.51 10.20
C ASN A 16 4.79 -7.44 9.38
N SER A 17 5.82 -6.77 9.91
CA SER A 17 7.10 -6.56 9.23
C SER A 17 7.73 -7.86 8.73
N LYS A 18 7.74 -8.92 9.55
CA LYS A 18 8.28 -10.24 9.18
C LYS A 18 7.53 -10.89 8.02
N ASP A 19 6.21 -10.78 7.99
CA ASP A 19 5.38 -11.32 6.92
C ASP A 19 5.61 -10.54 5.61
N MET A 20 5.76 -9.22 5.73
CA MET A 20 6.08 -8.37 4.59
C MET A 20 7.48 -8.66 4.04
N ASP A 21 8.47 -8.92 4.89
CA ASP A 21 9.81 -9.30 4.44
C ASP A 21 9.77 -10.63 3.66
N ALA A 22 9.06 -11.62 4.18
CA ALA A 22 8.87 -12.91 3.50
C ALA A 22 8.14 -12.75 2.16
N LEU A 23 7.07 -11.97 2.12
CA LEU A 23 6.31 -11.67 0.92
C LEU A 23 7.18 -10.97 -0.13
N MET A 24 7.91 -9.92 0.27
CA MET A 24 8.74 -9.11 -0.61
C MET A 24 9.97 -9.85 -1.14
N ALA A 25 10.43 -10.89 -0.44
CA ALA A 25 11.49 -11.77 -0.89
C ALA A 25 11.04 -12.76 -1.98
N THR A 26 9.74 -12.96 -2.19
CA THR A 26 9.26 -13.91 -3.20
C THR A 26 9.52 -13.40 -4.63
N PRO A 27 9.92 -14.28 -5.57
CA PRO A 27 10.09 -13.88 -6.99
C PRO A 27 8.79 -13.36 -7.60
N LEU A 28 7.64 -13.86 -7.14
CA LEU A 28 6.34 -13.41 -7.60
C LEU A 28 6.09 -11.94 -7.23
N TRP A 29 6.41 -11.55 -6.00
CA TRP A 29 6.27 -10.16 -5.56
C TRP A 29 7.22 -9.23 -6.32
N GLN A 30 8.48 -9.64 -6.47
CA GLN A 30 9.47 -8.87 -7.24
C GLN A 30 9.10 -8.74 -8.73
N ALA A 31 8.39 -9.72 -9.28
CA ALA A 31 7.90 -9.69 -10.66
C ALA A 31 6.64 -8.83 -10.87
N MET A 32 5.96 -8.38 -9.80
CA MET A 32 4.75 -7.58 -9.90
C MET A 32 5.01 -6.25 -10.66
N PRO A 33 4.19 -5.90 -11.68
CA PRO A 33 4.42 -4.70 -12.48
C PRO A 33 4.50 -3.41 -11.63
N PHE A 34 3.57 -3.21 -10.70
CA PHE A 34 3.52 -2.03 -9.84
C PHE A 34 4.70 -1.94 -8.84
N VAL A 35 5.30 -3.08 -8.47
CA VAL A 35 6.52 -3.11 -7.65
C VAL A 35 7.70 -2.63 -8.49
N ARG A 36 7.83 -3.15 -9.72
CA ARG A 36 8.91 -2.79 -10.65
C ARG A 36 8.85 -1.34 -11.10
N THR A 37 7.66 -0.74 -11.19
CA THR A 37 7.47 0.68 -11.53
C THR A 37 7.55 1.60 -10.31
N GLY A 38 7.89 1.10 -9.12
CA GLY A 38 8.03 1.93 -7.92
C GLY A 38 6.71 2.52 -7.40
N ARG A 39 5.58 1.91 -7.73
CA ARG A 39 4.22 2.37 -7.36
C ARG A 39 3.65 1.65 -6.13
N PHE A 40 4.45 0.85 -5.45
CA PHE A 40 4.08 0.20 -4.19
C PHE A 40 4.59 1.01 -3.00
N GLN A 41 3.70 1.34 -2.06
CA GLN A 41 4.05 2.04 -0.82
C GLN A 41 3.40 1.34 0.38
N ARG A 42 4.17 1.11 1.44
CA ARG A 42 3.63 0.75 2.76
C ARG A 42 3.25 2.01 3.51
N VAL A 43 2.09 2.01 4.14
CA VAL A 43 1.52 3.16 4.85
C VAL A 43 1.05 2.76 6.25
N PRO A 44 0.90 3.71 7.20
CA PRO A 44 0.40 3.40 8.53
C PRO A 44 -0.96 2.71 8.53
N ALA A 45 -1.24 1.91 9.57
CA ALA A 45 -2.53 1.25 9.74
C ALA A 45 -3.72 2.22 9.64
N VAL A 46 -4.77 1.80 8.94
CA VAL A 46 -6.06 2.46 8.91
C VAL A 46 -7.13 1.41 9.16
N TRP A 47 -8.10 1.71 10.04
CA TRP A 47 -9.17 0.77 10.35
C TRP A 47 -10.26 0.81 9.27
N PHE A 48 -10.29 -0.19 8.37
CA PHE A 48 -11.17 -0.23 7.20
C PHE A 48 -12.66 -0.37 7.54
N TYR A 49 -12.97 -1.03 8.66
CA TYR A 49 -14.35 -1.29 9.11
C TYR A 49 -14.76 -0.33 10.23
N GLY A 50 -14.38 0.94 10.09
CA GLY A 50 -14.66 1.98 11.07
C GLY A 50 -15.83 2.86 10.70
N ALA A 51 -15.70 4.12 11.08
CA ALA A 51 -16.66 5.17 10.79
C ALA A 51 -15.92 6.44 10.29
N THR A 52 -16.48 7.60 10.56
CA THR A 52 -15.94 8.90 10.08
C THR A 52 -14.53 9.21 10.58
N LEU A 53 -14.17 8.80 11.81
CA LEU A 53 -12.80 8.95 12.31
C LEU A 53 -11.78 8.16 11.48
N SER A 54 -12.13 6.93 11.09
CA SER A 54 -11.30 6.11 10.20
C SER A 54 -11.19 6.72 8.81
N ALA A 55 -12.28 7.30 8.29
CA ALA A 55 -12.26 7.99 7.00
C ALA A 55 -11.33 9.22 7.02
N MET A 56 -11.39 10.04 8.07
CA MET A 56 -10.47 11.17 8.23
C MET A 56 -9.01 10.72 8.38
N HIS A 57 -8.78 9.62 9.10
CA HIS A 57 -7.44 9.05 9.22
C HIS A 57 -6.93 8.50 7.88
N PHE A 58 -7.79 7.81 7.13
CA PHE A 58 -7.50 7.38 5.76
C PHE A 58 -7.10 8.54 4.87
N VAL A 59 -7.85 9.66 4.88
CA VAL A 59 -7.54 10.85 4.07
C VAL A 59 -6.15 11.40 4.40
N ARG A 60 -5.78 11.48 5.69
CA ARG A 60 -4.42 11.92 6.08
C ARG A 60 -3.34 10.96 5.59
N VAL A 61 -3.58 9.66 5.66
CA VAL A 61 -2.63 8.65 5.16
C VAL A 61 -2.52 8.72 3.63
N LEU A 62 -3.64 8.90 2.94
CA LEU A 62 -3.72 9.03 1.49
C LEU A 62 -2.99 10.28 1.00
N ASP A 63 -3.23 11.42 1.63
CA ASP A 63 -2.58 12.70 1.31
C ASP A 63 -1.05 12.59 1.43
N ASN A 64 -0.55 11.99 2.52
CA ASN A 64 0.89 11.75 2.67
C ASN A 64 1.48 10.78 1.64
N ALA A 65 0.68 9.82 1.14
CA ALA A 65 1.17 8.81 0.21
C ALA A 65 1.19 9.30 -1.25
N ILE A 66 0.12 10.00 -1.68
CA ILE A 66 -0.11 10.38 -3.07
C ILE A 66 -0.63 11.81 -3.28
N GLY A 67 -0.90 12.59 -2.23
CA GLY A 67 -1.47 13.94 -2.34
C GLY A 67 -0.60 14.93 -3.12
N GLY A 68 0.73 14.76 -3.10
CA GLY A 68 1.67 15.55 -3.91
C GLY A 68 1.91 15.05 -5.34
N LYS A 69 1.25 13.96 -5.76
CA LYS A 69 1.36 13.37 -7.11
C LYS A 69 0.18 13.73 -8.04
N ALA A 70 -0.79 14.50 -7.56
CA ALA A 70 -1.99 14.89 -8.30
C ALA A 70 -1.74 16.09 -9.23
#